data_AF-A0A1D2X132-F1
#
_entry.id   AF-A0A1D2X132-F1
#
_cell.length_a   1.000
_cell.length_b   1.000
_cell.length_c   1.000
_cell.angle_alpha   90.00
_cell.angle_beta   90.00
_cell.angle_gamma   90.00
#
_symmetry.space_group_name_H-M   'P 1'
#
loop_
_entity.id
_entity.type
_entity.pdbx_description
1 polymer ?
#
loop_
_entity_poly.entity_id
_entity_poly.type
_entity_poly.pdbx_seq_one_letter_code
_entity_poly.pdbx_strand_id
1 'polypeptide(L)' 'MPIISSTYWNVIHGLTVAGVHGDLGGLQAVCNLGCDMAWFLRVKWCGVNVGIELSSLVCDVRTNL' A
#
# COMPACT_ATOMS: atom_id res chain seq x y z
N MET A 1 3.16 -4.96 8.72
CA MET A 1 3.27 -3.61 9.33
C MET A 1 2.23 -2.78 8.58
N PRO A 2 1.14 -2.25 9.17
CA PRO A 2 0.12 -1.61 8.34
C PRO A 2 0.73 -0.41 7.60
N ILE A 3 0.86 -0.52 6.27
CA ILE A 3 1.34 0.57 5.40
C ILE A 3 0.35 0.65 4.22
N ILE A 4 -0.55 1.64 4.16
CA ILE A 4 -0.33 3.09 4.00
C ILE A 4 -0.03 3.40 2.53
N SER A 5 -0.59 4.51 2.03
CA SER A 5 -0.57 4.86 0.61
C SER A 5 0.81 4.75 -0.02
N SER A 6 0.89 4.18 -1.21
CA SER A 6 1.94 4.53 -2.17
C SER A 6 1.29 5.26 -3.34
N THR A 7 1.64 6.53 -3.49
CA THR A 7 1.25 7.38 -4.60
C THR A 7 2.27 7.33 -5.75
N TYR A 8 3.43 6.62 -5.60
CA TYR A 8 4.52 6.37 -6.58
C TYR A 8 5.69 5.54 -5.94
N TRP A 9 6.72 5.04 -6.64
CA TRP A 9 6.70 3.85 -7.52
C TRP A 9 7.35 2.68 -6.79
N ASN A 10 6.65 1.56 -6.72
CA ASN A 10 7.19 0.30 -6.22
C ASN A 10 8.04 -0.28 -7.36
N VAL A 11 9.31 0.14 -7.43
CA VAL A 11 10.19 -0.21 -8.55
C VAL A 11 10.76 -1.61 -8.32
N ILE A 12 10.61 -2.48 -9.33
CA ILE A 12 11.44 -3.67 -9.49
C ILE A 12 12.44 -3.36 -10.60
N HIS A 13 13.72 -3.65 -10.37
CA HIS A 13 14.79 -3.44 -11.33
C HIS A 13 14.87 -4.60 -12.32
N GLY A 14 14.77 -4.27 -13.61
CA GLY A 14 14.94 -5.25 -14.70
C GLY A 14 14.25 -4.82 -15.98
N LEU A 15 15.00 -4.79 -17.09
CA LEU A 15 14.43 -4.54 -18.42
C LEU A 15 13.88 -5.81 -19.10
N THR A 16 14.21 -6.97 -18.55
CA THR A 16 13.77 -8.30 -19.01
C THR A 16 13.21 -9.10 -17.85
N VAL A 17 12.38 -10.10 -18.15
CA VAL A 17 11.82 -11.02 -17.15
C VAL A 17 12.93 -11.66 -16.31
N ALA A 18 14.05 -12.03 -16.92
CA ALA A 18 15.20 -12.58 -16.21
C ALA A 18 15.83 -11.54 -15.25
N GLY A 19 15.92 -10.27 -15.66
CA GLY A 19 16.41 -9.19 -14.80
C GLY A 19 15.51 -8.94 -13.58
N VAL A 20 14.20 -8.99 -13.77
CA VAL A 20 13.20 -8.86 -12.70
C VAL A 20 13.34 -9.96 -11.66
N HIS A 21 13.57 -11.21 -12.07
CA HIS A 21 13.80 -12.33 -11.14
C HIS A 21 15.12 -12.18 -10.34
N GLY A 22 16.08 -11.40 -10.85
CA GLY A 22 17.31 -11.09 -10.14
C GLY A 22 17.14 -10.02 -9.06
N ASP A 23 16.09 -9.20 -9.13
CA ASP A 23 15.76 -8.20 -8.11
C ASP A 23 14.91 -8.79 -6.98
N LEU A 24 15.54 -9.64 -6.19
CA LEU A 24 14.92 -10.28 -5.02
C LEU A 24 14.44 -9.25 -4.00
N GLY A 25 15.11 -8.09 -3.88
CA GLY A 25 14.74 -7.02 -2.97
C GLY A 25 13.45 -6.32 -3.38
N GLY A 26 13.34 -5.93 -4.66
CA GLY A 26 12.13 -5.35 -5.22
C GLY A 26 10.94 -6.31 -5.19
N LEU A 27 11.17 -7.59 -5.53
CA LEU A 27 10.15 -8.64 -5.41
C LEU A 27 9.66 -8.82 -3.97
N GLN A 28 10.56 -8.86 -2.99
CA GLN A 28 10.19 -8.95 -1.58
C GLN A 28 9.40 -7.72 -1.11
N ALA A 29 9.75 -6.52 -1.57
CA ALA A 29 9.05 -5.28 -1.24
C ALA A 29 7.60 -5.28 -1.76
N VAL A 30 7.38 -5.71 -3.00
CA VAL A 30 6.03 -5.83 -3.59
C VAL A 30 5.20 -6.91 -2.89
N CYS A 31 5.81 -8.06 -2.56
CA CYS A 31 5.14 -9.11 -1.79
C CYS A 31 4.69 -8.62 -0.41
N ASN A 32 5.55 -7.90 0.31
CA ASN A 32 5.22 -7.34 1.63
C ASN A 32 4.04 -6.35 1.53
N LEU A 33 4.06 -5.44 0.53
CA LEU A 33 2.97 -4.50 0.30
C LEU A 33 1.63 -5.21 0.05
N GLY A 34 1.63 -6.26 -0.79
CA GLY A 34 0.41 -7.04 -1.08
C GLY A 34 -0.18 -7.69 0.17
N CYS A 35 0.67 -8.27 1.02
CA CYS A 35 0.27 -8.86 2.30
C CYS A 35 -0.31 -7.82 3.27
N ASP A 36 0.33 -6.65 3.38
CA ASP A 36 -0.14 -5.57 4.25
C ASP A 36 -1.48 -4.98 3.77
N MET A 37 -1.69 -4.84 2.45
CA MET A 37 -2.97 -4.42 1.87
C MET A 37 -4.10 -5.42 2.14
N ALA A 38 -3.84 -6.71 1.97
CA ALA A 38 -4.83 -7.76 2.24
C ALA A 38 -5.25 -7.77 3.71
N TRP A 39 -4.29 -7.57 4.63
CA TRP A 39 -4.59 -7.44 6.05
C TRP A 39 -5.44 -6.20 6.34
N PHE A 40 -5.10 -5.04 5.76
CA PHE A 40 -5.83 -3.79 5.96
C PHE A 40 -7.29 -3.89 5.50
N LEU A 41 -7.55 -4.49 4.33
CA LEU A 41 -8.91 -4.68 3.82
C LEU A 41 -9.78 -5.51 4.78
N ARG A 42 -9.20 -6.56 5.39
CA ARG A 42 -9.91 -7.38 6.37
C ARG A 42 -10.25 -6.59 7.63
N VAL A 43 -9.31 -5.79 8.14
CA VAL A 43 -9.54 -4.95 9.32
C VAL A 43 -10.56 -3.85 9.04
N LYS A 44 -10.50 -3.20 7.87
CA LYS A 44 -11.51 -2.21 7.44
C LYS A 44 -12.90 -2.82 7.40
N TRP A 45 -13.03 -4.01 6.80
CA TRP A 45 -14.31 -4.72 6.73
C TRP A 45 -14.87 -5.05 8.12
N CYS A 46 -14.02 -5.53 9.04
CA CYS A 46 -14.41 -5.76 10.43
C CYS A 46 -14.83 -4.46 11.14
N GLY A 47 -14.09 -3.36 10.94
CA GLY A 47 -14.39 -2.05 11.55
C GLY A 47 -15.75 -1.50 11.12
N VAL A 48 -16.01 -1.51 9.81
CA VAL A 48 -17.30 -1.04 9.24
C VAL A 48 -18.47 -1.87 9.77
N ASN A 49 -18.34 -3.20 9.88
CA ASN A 49 -19.40 -4.06 10.41
C ASN A 49 -19.72 -3.83 11.89
N VAL A 50 -18.79 -3.25 12.65
CA VAL A 50 -18.97 -2.86 14.07
C VAL A 50 -19.31 -1.37 14.21
N GLY A 51 -19.46 -0.63 13.10
CA GLY A 51 -19.80 0.79 13.09
C GLY A 51 -18.60 1.72 13.35
N ILE A 52 -17.37 1.24 13.20
CA ILE A 52 -16.15 2.05 13.25
C ILE A 52 -15.91 2.62 11.86
N GLU A 53 -16.35 3.86 11.65
CA GLU A 53 -16.14 4.61 10.42
C GLU A 53 -14.73 5.21 10.34
N LEU A 54 -14.24 5.39 9.11
CA LEU A 54 -12.95 6.03 8.87
C LEU A 54 -13.04 7.51 9.27
N SER A 55 -12.06 7.99 10.05
CA SER A 55 -11.99 9.40 10.42
C SER A 55 -11.95 10.29 9.18
N SER A 56 -12.87 11.24 9.08
CA SER A 56 -12.81 12.30 8.07
C SER A 56 -11.57 13.15 8.31
N LEU A 57 -10.76 13.39 7.28
CA LEU A 57 -9.63 14.32 7.36
C LEU A 57 -10.12 15.68 7.89
N VAL A 58 -9.49 16.18 8.96
CA VAL A 58 -9.93 17.40 9.66
C VAL A 58 -9.75 18.66 8.80
N CYS A 59 -8.95 18.61 7.74
CA CYS A 59 -8.68 19.76 6.88
C CYS A 59 -8.11 19.33 5.52
N ASP A 60 -8.86 19.53 4.43
CA ASP A 60 -8.33 19.47 3.05
C ASP A 60 -7.76 20.86 2.68
N VAL A 61 -6.78 21.36 3.43
CA VAL A 61 -6.12 22.65 3.14
C VAL A 61 -5.05 22.41 2.09
N ARG A 62 -5.39 22.68 0.82
CA ARG A 62 -4.41 22.74 -0.27
C ARG A 62 -3.70 24.09 -0.21
N THR A 63 -2.43 24.10 0.21
CA THR A 63 -1.66 25.34 0.42
C THR A 63 -1.07 25.96 -0.84
N ASN A 64 -1.25 25.37 -2.03
CA ASN A 64 -0.78 25.95 -3.28
C ASN A 64 -1.85 25.77 -4.38
N LEU A 65 -2.51 26.87 -4.75
CA LEU A 65 -3.28 27.03 -5.99
C LEU A 65 -2.66 28.16 -6.81
#